data_AF-A0A813JPR0-F1
#
_entry.id   AF-A0A813JPR0-F1
#
_cell.length_a   1.000
_cell.length_b   1.000
_cell.length_c   1.000
_cell.angle_alpha   90.00
_cell.angle_beta   90.00
_cell.angle_gamma   90.00
#
_symmetry.space_group_name_H-M   'P 1'
#
loop_
_entity.id
_entity.type
_entity.pdbx_description
1 polymer ?
#
loop_
_entity_poly.entity_id
_entity_poly.type
_entity_poly.pdbx_seq_one_letter_code
_entity_poly.pdbx_strand_id
1 'polypeptide(L)'
;ISLRNTHRKIPSPSLLTDERTSGMSIPSAASLEYWEEFYDDQRDRRSTYDTLYGYEDFRPNLISYLKTRKVKDRGALRILHAGCGNSNVTDGLWRDGFRNIVNIDFSASAIELMAARWEDAAFSKRDEEEGEAMRQKSQQLLRTERSAGQRSQHIDVIIFC
;
A
#
# COMPACT_ATOMS: atom_id res chain seq x y z
N ILE A 1 3.56 -28.20 8.16
CA ILE A 1 3.21 -26.81 7.78
C ILE A 1 3.50 -26.69 6.30
N SER A 2 2.46 -26.78 5.46
CA SER A 2 2.58 -26.73 4.00
C SER A 2 2.76 -25.27 3.59
N LEU A 3 3.98 -24.90 3.18
CA LEU A 3 4.26 -23.62 2.53
C LEU A 3 3.57 -23.64 1.16
N ARG A 4 2.31 -23.20 1.11
CA ARG A 4 1.59 -23.04 -0.16
C ARG A 4 2.26 -21.90 -0.94
N ASN A 5 2.96 -22.27 -2.01
CA ASN A 5 3.39 -21.45 -3.15
C ASN A 5 3.77 -19.99 -2.84
N THR A 6 5.03 -19.78 -2.46
CA THR A 6 5.67 -18.47 -2.25
C THR A 6 6.12 -17.76 -3.55
N HIS A 7 5.56 -18.13 -4.71
CA HIS A 7 5.86 -17.45 -5.97
C HIS A 7 4.55 -17.05 -6.65
N ARG A 8 3.92 -15.98 -6.17
CA ARG A 8 3.11 -15.17 -7.09
C ARG A 8 4.09 -14.60 -8.11
N LYS A 9 3.94 -15.00 -9.37
CA LYS A 9 4.70 -14.40 -10.48
C LYS A 9 4.32 -12.93 -10.54
N ILE A 10 5.32 -12.06 -10.69
CA ILE A 10 5.06 -10.65 -11.01
C ILE A 10 4.23 -10.66 -12.31
N PRO A 11 3.01 -10.11 -12.30
CA PRO A 11 2.12 -10.15 -13.45
C PRO A 11 2.68 -9.31 -14.58
N SER A 12 2.74 -9.87 -15.79
CA SER A 12 3.09 -9.11 -17.00
C SER A 12 2.01 -8.05 -17.25
N PRO A 13 2.39 -6.77 -17.47
CA PRO A 13 1.48 -5.76 -18.02
C PRO A 13 0.87 -6.25 -19.34
N SER A 14 -0.39 -5.87 -19.60
CA SER A 14 -1.20 -6.46 -20.68
C SER A 14 -0.87 -5.94 -22.08
N LEU A 15 -0.14 -4.83 -22.22
CA LEU A 15 0.17 -4.21 -23.51
C LEU A 15 1.54 -4.58 -24.09
N LEU A 16 2.40 -5.29 -23.35
CA LEU A 16 3.70 -5.76 -23.84
C LEU A 16 3.62 -6.90 -24.87
N THR A 17 2.41 -7.30 -25.26
CA THR A 17 2.18 -8.31 -26.31
C THR A 17 1.47 -7.76 -27.56
N ASP A 18 1.33 -6.44 -27.74
CA ASP A 18 0.87 -5.90 -29.04
C ASP A 18 1.92 -6.22 -30.13
N GLU A 19 1.49 -6.71 -31.29
CA GLU A 19 2.37 -7.06 -32.42
C GLU A 19 3.17 -5.84 -32.94
N ARG A 20 2.82 -4.63 -32.49
CA ARG A 20 3.51 -3.37 -32.73
C ARG A 20 4.80 -3.16 -31.91
N THR A 21 5.04 -3.95 -30.86
CA THR A 21 6.28 -3.90 -30.03
C THR A 21 7.27 -5.01 -30.38
N SER A 22 7.26 -5.49 -31.63
CA SER A 22 8.24 -6.45 -32.15
C SER A 22 9.66 -5.85 -32.17
N GLY A 23 10.35 -5.89 -31.01
CA GLY A 23 11.72 -5.40 -30.81
C GLY A 23 11.96 -4.62 -29.51
N MET A 24 10.93 -4.30 -28.74
CA MET A 24 11.10 -3.55 -27.48
C MET A 24 11.25 -4.52 -26.30
N SER A 25 12.32 -4.38 -25.52
CA SER A 25 12.56 -5.23 -24.35
C SER A 25 11.53 -4.92 -23.26
N ILE A 26 10.92 -5.96 -22.68
CA ILE A 26 10.04 -5.84 -21.50
C ILE A 26 10.77 -5.03 -20.41
N PRO A 27 10.17 -3.92 -19.92
CA PRO A 27 10.75 -3.15 -18.82
C PRO A 27 11.01 -4.03 -17.60
N SER A 28 12.11 -3.77 -16.91
CA SER A 28 12.43 -4.48 -15.67
C SER A 28 11.38 -4.19 -14.59
N ALA A 29 11.09 -5.15 -13.73
CA ALA A 29 10.28 -4.92 -12.52
C ALA A 29 10.94 -3.94 -11.53
N ALA A 30 12.17 -3.49 -11.78
CA ALA A 30 12.80 -2.38 -11.05
C ALA A 30 12.51 -0.99 -11.67
N SER A 31 11.79 -0.92 -12.79
CA SER A 31 11.51 0.33 -13.51
C SER A 31 10.15 0.92 -13.12
N LEU A 32 10.09 2.26 -13.11
CA LEU A 32 8.83 2.99 -12.91
C LEU A 32 7.81 2.65 -14.01
N GLU A 33 8.25 2.61 -15.28
CA GLU A 33 7.42 2.31 -16.45
C GLU A 33 6.62 1.01 -16.28
N TYR A 34 7.28 -0.06 -15.82
CA TYR A 34 6.62 -1.33 -15.55
C TYR A 34 5.45 -1.20 -14.56
N TRP A 35 5.67 -0.49 -13.45
CA TRP A 35 4.69 -0.38 -12.38
C TRP A 35 3.59 0.61 -12.69
N GLU A 36 3.88 1.71 -13.37
CA GLU A 36 2.84 2.64 -13.85
C GLU A 36 1.87 1.92 -14.79
N GLU A 37 2.39 1.19 -15.79
CA GLU A 37 1.54 0.41 -16.70
C GLU A 37 0.76 -0.68 -15.95
N PHE A 38 1.43 -1.41 -15.05
CA PHE A 38 0.76 -2.42 -14.25
C PHE A 38 -0.41 -1.85 -13.44
N TYR A 39 -0.24 -0.69 -12.79
CA TYR A 39 -1.31 -0.08 -11.99
C TYR A 39 -2.37 0.60 -12.83
N ASP A 40 -2.03 1.15 -14.00
CA ASP A 40 -3.03 1.66 -14.96
C ASP A 40 -3.99 0.56 -15.39
N ASP A 41 -3.48 -0.64 -15.69
CA ASP A 41 -4.28 -1.84 -15.99
C ASP A 41 -5.18 -2.29 -14.82
N GLN A 42 -4.92 -1.81 -13.60
CA GLN A 42 -5.70 -2.12 -12.40
C GLN A 42 -6.74 -1.06 -12.06
N ARG A 43 -6.84 0.06 -12.80
CA ARG A 43 -7.80 1.16 -12.49
C ARG A 43 -9.24 0.71 -12.42
N ASP A 44 -9.65 -0.20 -13.30
CA ASP A 44 -11.00 -0.78 -13.30
C ASP A 44 -11.15 -1.94 -12.30
N ARG A 45 -10.05 -2.39 -11.69
CA ARG A 45 -10.00 -3.55 -10.80
C ARG A 45 -10.06 -3.08 -9.37
N ARG A 46 -11.19 -3.32 -8.70
CA ARG A 46 -11.36 -3.05 -7.26
C ARG A 46 -10.55 -3.97 -6.33
N SER A 47 -9.71 -4.85 -6.88
CA SER A 47 -8.93 -5.83 -6.12
C SER A 47 -7.56 -5.28 -5.73
N THR A 48 -7.13 -5.57 -4.51
CA THR A 48 -5.76 -5.29 -4.05
C THR A 48 -4.77 -6.29 -4.64
N TYR A 49 -3.53 -5.85 -4.88
CA TYR A 49 -2.44 -6.73 -5.26
C TYR A 49 -1.28 -6.61 -4.26
N ASP A 50 -0.72 -7.76 -3.90
CA ASP A 50 0.44 -7.89 -3.01
C ASP A 50 1.48 -8.74 -3.74
N THR A 51 2.67 -8.17 -3.94
CA THR A 51 3.80 -8.83 -4.61
C THR A 51 4.35 -9.98 -3.77
N LEU A 52 4.49 -9.76 -2.45
CA LEU A 52 5.01 -10.73 -1.49
C LEU A 52 3.95 -11.22 -0.50
N TYR A 53 3.52 -10.34 0.41
CA TYR A 53 2.70 -10.69 1.56
C TYR A 53 1.59 -9.67 1.75
N GLY A 54 0.35 -10.14 1.88
CA GLY A 54 -0.75 -9.30 2.35
C GLY A 54 -0.71 -9.17 3.88
N TYR A 55 -1.62 -8.36 4.43
CA TYR A 55 -1.66 -8.10 5.88
C TYR A 55 -1.69 -9.38 6.72
N GLU A 56 -2.58 -10.32 6.37
CA GLU A 56 -2.83 -11.53 7.17
C GLU A 56 -1.61 -12.46 7.23
N ASP A 57 -0.71 -12.39 6.25
CA ASP A 57 0.48 -13.24 6.19
C ASP A 57 1.50 -12.88 7.30
N PHE A 58 1.71 -11.58 7.57
CA PHE A 58 2.66 -11.13 8.61
C PHE A 58 1.99 -10.68 9.91
N ARG A 59 0.65 -10.51 9.92
CA ARG A 59 -0.10 -10.05 11.10
C ARG A 59 0.26 -10.82 12.39
N PRO A 60 0.34 -12.17 12.43
CA PRO A 60 0.69 -12.87 13.67
C PRO A 60 2.06 -12.47 14.23
N ASN A 61 3.04 -12.27 13.36
CA ASN A 61 4.40 -11.86 13.73
C ASN A 61 4.43 -10.42 14.23
N LEU A 62 3.72 -9.50 13.56
CA LEU A 62 3.59 -8.11 14.01
C LEU A 62 2.95 -8.04 15.40
N ILE A 63 1.82 -8.72 15.62
CA ILE A 63 1.14 -8.70 16.92
C ILE A 63 2.00 -9.33 18.02
N SER A 64 2.73 -10.40 17.72
CA SER A 64 3.68 -11.00 18.65
C SER A 64 4.79 -10.02 19.05
N TYR A 65 5.42 -9.37 18.06
CA TYR A 65 6.47 -8.37 18.28
C TYR A 65 5.97 -7.19 19.14
N LEU A 66 4.77 -6.66 18.89
CA LEU A 66 4.24 -5.55 19.67
C LEU A 66 3.95 -5.94 21.13
N LYS A 67 3.50 -7.18 21.37
CA LYS A 67 3.31 -7.72 22.72
C LYS A 67 4.64 -7.82 23.48
N THR A 68 5.71 -8.33 22.86
CA THR A 68 7.02 -8.42 23.52
C THR A 68 7.59 -7.05 23.87
N ARG A 69 7.27 -6.03 23.06
CA ARG A 69 7.63 -4.63 23.31
C ARG A 69 6.68 -3.89 24.25
N LYS A 70 5.65 -4.57 24.78
CA LYS A 70 4.62 -4.01 25.68
C LYS A 70 3.93 -2.75 25.12
N VAL A 71 3.76 -2.71 23.80
CA VAL A 71 3.03 -1.61 23.14
C VAL A 71 1.56 -1.71 23.53
N LYS A 72 1.05 -0.69 24.22
CA LYS A 72 -0.34 -0.64 24.72
C LYS A 72 -1.28 0.07 23.76
N ASP A 73 -0.79 1.11 23.10
CA ASP A 73 -1.53 1.91 22.15
C ASP A 73 -0.93 1.72 20.75
N ARG A 74 -1.71 1.09 19.86
CA ARG A 74 -1.34 0.88 18.46
C ARG A 74 -1.54 2.14 17.62
N GLY A 75 -2.47 3.02 18.02
CA GLY A 75 -2.76 4.27 17.33
C GLY A 75 -1.59 5.25 17.39
N ALA A 76 -0.78 5.16 18.47
CA ALA A 76 0.42 5.97 18.66
C ALA A 76 1.62 5.54 17.81
N LEU A 77 1.65 4.30 17.29
CA LEU A 77 2.78 3.83 16.48
C LEU A 77 2.81 4.49 15.11
N ARG A 78 3.97 5.03 14.74
CA ARG A 78 4.25 5.55 13.40
C ARG A 78 4.74 4.44 12.49
N ILE A 79 3.93 4.13 11.49
CA ILE A 79 4.21 3.10 10.50
C ILE A 79 4.49 3.74 9.15
N LEU A 80 5.62 3.39 8.55
CA LEU A 80 5.90 3.67 7.14
C LEU A 80 5.68 2.39 6.33
N HIS A 81 4.78 2.46 5.36
CA HIS A 81 4.56 1.42 4.37
C HIS A 81 5.17 1.88 3.04
N ALA A 82 6.38 1.38 2.76
CA ALA A 82 7.19 1.79 1.62
C ALA A 82 7.07 0.81 0.45
N GLY A 83 6.82 1.35 -0.75
CA GLY A 83 6.41 0.53 -1.90
C GLY A 83 5.01 -0.04 -1.68
N CYS A 84 4.07 0.83 -1.27
CA CYS A 84 2.76 0.37 -0.81
C CYS A 84 1.89 -0.22 -1.93
N GLY A 85 2.17 0.12 -3.19
CA GLY A 85 1.35 -0.27 -4.33
C GLY A 85 -0.13 0.03 -4.10
N ASN A 86 -0.99 -0.94 -4.47
CA ASN A 86 -2.39 -1.01 -4.08
C ASN A 86 -2.66 -2.13 -3.05
N SER A 87 -1.68 -2.45 -2.20
CA SER A 87 -1.73 -3.53 -1.20
C SER A 87 -2.88 -3.41 -0.19
N ASN A 88 -3.36 -4.54 0.37
CA ASN A 88 -4.34 -4.54 1.46
C ASN A 88 -3.75 -4.33 2.87
N VAL A 89 -2.42 -4.20 2.97
CA VAL A 89 -1.70 -4.07 4.24
C VAL A 89 -2.25 -2.93 5.09
N THR A 90 -2.44 -1.76 4.48
CA THR A 90 -2.90 -0.58 5.19
C THR A 90 -4.34 -0.71 5.69
N ASP A 91 -5.20 -1.44 4.96
CA ASP A 91 -6.58 -1.71 5.40
C ASP A 91 -6.59 -2.60 6.64
N GLY A 92 -5.75 -3.63 6.63
CA GLY A 92 -5.59 -4.56 7.74
C GLY A 92 -5.01 -3.88 8.98
N LEU A 93 -3.96 -3.07 8.82
CA LEU A 93 -3.41 -2.24 9.89
C LEU A 93 -4.48 -1.31 10.46
N TRP A 94 -5.26 -0.65 9.60
CA TRP A 94 -6.33 0.22 10.06
C TRP A 94 -7.38 -0.56 10.87
N ARG A 95 -7.82 -1.73 10.40
CA ARG A 95 -8.76 -2.57 11.15
C ARG A 95 -8.22 -3.01 12.52
N ASP A 96 -6.90 -3.21 12.64
CA ASP A 96 -6.25 -3.63 13.87
C ASP A 96 -5.88 -2.46 14.83
N GLY A 97 -6.35 -1.24 14.54
CA GLY A 97 -6.23 -0.08 15.42
C GLY A 97 -4.98 0.77 15.21
N PHE A 98 -4.20 0.50 14.16
CA PHE A 98 -3.12 1.40 13.75
C PHE A 98 -3.75 2.60 13.01
N ARG A 99 -3.28 3.81 13.32
CA ARG A 99 -3.85 5.05 12.75
C ARG A 99 -2.79 5.96 12.13
N ASN A 100 -1.58 5.98 12.69
CA ASN A 100 -0.47 6.77 12.17
C ASN A 100 0.34 6.01 11.11
N ILE A 101 -0.30 5.77 9.96
CA ILE A 101 0.29 5.06 8.81
C ILE A 101 0.59 6.07 7.69
N VAL A 102 1.79 6.01 7.14
CA VAL A 102 2.24 6.75 5.95
C VAL A 102 2.51 5.73 4.85
N ASN A 103 1.85 5.89 3.71
CA ASN A 103 2.06 5.06 2.53
C ASN A 103 2.87 5.86 1.51
N ILE A 104 3.91 5.25 0.94
CA ILE A 104 4.67 5.84 -0.16
C ILE A 104 4.87 4.81 -1.25
N ASP A 105 4.86 5.30 -2.49
CA ASP A 105 5.17 4.54 -3.68
C ASP A 105 5.78 5.50 -4.71
N PHE A 106 6.63 4.98 -5.58
CA PHE A 106 7.21 5.76 -6.68
C PHE A 106 6.30 5.87 -7.90
N SER A 107 5.27 5.02 -8.01
CA SER A 107 4.25 5.04 -9.07
C SER A 107 3.11 5.96 -8.67
N ALA A 108 2.83 6.96 -9.50
CA ALA A 108 1.68 7.84 -9.31
C ALA A 108 0.36 7.06 -9.46
N SER A 109 0.29 6.13 -10.42
CA SER A 109 -0.89 5.28 -10.61
C SER A 109 -1.19 4.40 -9.40
N ALA A 110 -0.16 3.89 -8.71
CA ALA A 110 -0.33 3.18 -7.43
C ALA A 110 -0.94 4.09 -6.35
N ILE A 111 -0.41 5.31 -6.21
CA ILE A 111 -0.85 6.30 -5.22
C ILE A 111 -2.30 6.71 -5.47
N GLU A 112 -2.66 6.95 -6.73
CA GLU A 112 -4.03 7.30 -7.11
C GLU A 112 -5.02 6.17 -6.81
N LEU A 113 -4.67 4.92 -7.15
CA LEU A 113 -5.46 3.73 -6.81
C LEU A 113 -5.67 3.59 -5.30
N MET A 114 -4.60 3.74 -4.53
CA MET A 114 -4.67 3.67 -3.07
C MET A 114 -5.56 4.79 -2.52
N ALA A 115 -5.39 6.03 -2.98
CA ALA A 115 -6.20 7.18 -2.54
C ALA A 115 -7.68 6.99 -2.85
N ALA A 116 -8.02 6.56 -4.06
CA ALA A 116 -9.39 6.27 -4.45
C ALA A 116 -10.02 5.20 -3.54
N ARG A 117 -9.27 4.16 -3.17
CA ARG A 117 -9.75 3.13 -2.24
C ARG A 117 -10.02 3.67 -0.84
N TRP A 118 -9.19 4.58 -0.34
CA TRP A 118 -9.44 5.26 0.92
C TRP A 118 -10.69 6.13 0.88
N GLU A 119 -10.96 6.79 -0.25
CA GLU A 119 -12.18 7.58 -0.44
C GLU A 119 -13.43 6.70 -0.50
N ASP A 120 -13.39 5.60 -1.26
CA ASP A 120 -14.48 4.61 -1.33
C ASP A 120 -14.78 3.98 0.03
N ALA A 121 -13.72 3.66 0.79
CA ALA A 121 -13.83 3.15 2.15
C ALA A 121 -14.47 4.19 3.08
N ALA A 122 -14.05 5.45 2.98
CA ALA A 122 -14.60 6.58 3.74
C ALA A 122 -16.09 6.77 3.46
N PHE A 123 -16.49 6.77 2.19
CA PHE A 123 -17.89 6.92 1.77
C PHE A 123 -18.79 5.79 2.32
N SER A 124 -18.21 4.60 2.49
CA SER A 124 -18.93 3.43 3.02
C SER A 124 -19.07 3.42 4.55
N LYS A 125 -18.48 4.38 5.28
CA LYS A 125 -18.57 4.44 6.75
C LYS A 125 -19.82 5.16 7.21
N ARG A 126 -20.46 4.58 8.23
CA ARG A 126 -21.56 5.22 8.97
C ARG A 126 -21.05 6.17 10.06
N ASP A 127 -19.87 5.86 10.61
CA ASP A 127 -19.20 6.70 11.58
C ASP A 127 -18.49 7.83 10.82
N GLU A 128 -18.94 9.06 11.06
CA GLU A 128 -18.46 10.25 10.35
C GLU A 128 -17.00 10.56 10.69
N GLU A 129 -16.58 10.34 11.94
CA GLU A 129 -15.20 10.60 12.38
C GLU A 129 -14.24 9.60 11.73
N GLU A 130 -14.60 8.33 11.72
CA GLU A 130 -13.84 7.28 11.02
C GLU A 130 -13.81 7.54 9.51
N GLY A 131 -14.94 7.91 8.92
CA GLY A 131 -15.03 8.26 7.49
C GLY A 131 -14.12 9.45 7.14
N GLU A 132 -14.12 10.49 7.96
CA GLU A 132 -13.26 11.66 7.76
C GLU A 132 -11.78 11.33 7.95
N ALA A 133 -11.44 10.51 8.95
CA ALA A 133 -10.08 10.03 9.16
C ALA A 133 -9.57 9.23 7.94
N MET A 134 -10.44 8.43 7.30
CA MET A 134 -10.12 7.72 6.05
C MET A 134 -9.92 8.67 4.87
N ARG A 135 -10.76 9.69 4.73
CA ARG A 135 -10.61 10.74 3.70
C ARG A 135 -9.32 11.52 3.84
N GLN A 136 -8.92 11.84 5.07
CA GLN A 136 -7.62 12.47 5.33
C GLN A 136 -6.45 11.61 4.88
N LYS A 137 -6.56 10.27 4.91
CA LYS A 137 -5.54 9.36 4.35
C LYS A 137 -5.50 9.39 2.84
N SER A 138 -6.65 9.43 2.16
CA SER A 138 -6.74 9.67 0.71
C SER A 138 -6.01 10.97 0.33
N GLN A 139 -6.33 12.07 1.02
CA GLN A 139 -5.68 13.37 0.79
C GLN A 139 -4.18 13.36 1.13
N GLN A 140 -3.75 12.61 2.16
CA GLN A 140 -2.34 12.50 2.53
C GLN A 140 -1.50 11.89 1.40
N LEU A 141 -2.03 10.87 0.71
CA LEU A 141 -1.39 10.20 -0.42
C LEU A 141 -1.20 11.15 -1.61
N LEU A 142 -2.20 11.98 -1.91
CA LEU A 142 -2.21 12.86 -3.09
C LEU A 142 -1.42 14.17 -2.92
N ARG A 143 -0.86 14.43 -1.73
CA ARG A 143 -0.09 15.66 -1.49
C ARG A 143 1.27 15.58 -2.17
N THR A 144 1.49 16.46 -3.15
CA THR A 144 2.66 16.42 -4.05
C THR A 144 3.95 16.95 -3.44
N GLU A 145 3.93 17.80 -2.41
CA GLU A 145 5.18 18.29 -1.80
C GLU A 145 5.15 18.62 -0.30
N ARG A 146 6.39 18.53 0.22
CA ARG A 146 6.87 18.61 1.59
C ARG A 146 6.49 19.94 2.25
N SER A 147 5.88 19.86 3.43
CA SER A 147 6.04 20.93 4.41
C SER A 147 7.52 20.97 4.82
N ALA A 148 8.30 21.84 4.19
CA ALA A 148 9.60 22.28 4.68
C ALA A 148 9.41 22.87 6.08
N GLY A 149 9.62 22.03 7.11
CA GLY A 149 9.36 22.38 8.51
C GLY A 149 8.98 21.21 9.40
N GLN A 150 8.67 20.03 8.86
CA GLN A 150 8.36 18.87 9.70
C GLN A 150 9.65 18.28 10.31
N ARG A 151 9.84 18.52 11.62
CA ARG A 151 10.84 17.85 12.47
C ARG A 151 10.87 16.35 12.14
N SER A 152 12.06 15.76 12.11
CA SER A 152 12.28 14.31 12.02
C SER A 152 11.27 13.58 12.91
N GLN A 153 10.28 12.95 12.28
CA GLN A 153 9.31 12.14 12.99
C GLN A 153 9.87 10.73 13.02
N HIS A 154 10.28 10.28 14.20
CA HIS A 154 10.76 8.92 14.45
C HIS A 154 9.75 7.88 13.91
N ILE A 155 10.17 6.97 13.05
CA ILE A 155 9.33 5.86 12.58
C ILE A 155 9.54 4.67 13.51
N ASP A 156 8.44 4.09 13.99
CA ASP A 156 8.49 2.95 14.93
C ASP A 156 8.55 1.61 14.19
N VAL A 157 7.88 1.52 13.03
CA VAL A 157 7.81 0.31 12.20
C VAL A 157 7.89 0.69 10.71
N ILE A 158 8.73 -0.02 9.95
CA ILE A 158 8.77 0.07 8.49
C ILE A 158 8.30 -1.27 7.92
N ILE A 159 7.39 -1.22 6.95
CA ILE A 159 6.89 -2.37 6.20
C ILE A 159 7.26 -2.16 4.73
N PHE A 160 7.82 -3.20 4.11
CA PHE A 160 8.15 -3.24 2.70
C PHE A 160 7.28 -4.30 2.02
N CYS A 161 6.75 -3.97 0.84
CA CYS A 161 5.91 -4.86 0.04
C CYS A 161 6.62 -5.35 -1.23
#